data_AF-A0A955N0W4-F1
#
_entry.id   AF-A0A955N0W4-F1
#
_cell.length_a   1.000
_cell.length_b   1.000
_cell.length_c   1.000
_cell.angle_alpha   90.00
_cell.angle_beta   90.00
_cell.angle_gamma   90.00
#
_symmetry.space_group_name_H-M   'P 1'
#
loop_
_entity.id
_entity.type
_entity.pdbx_description
1 polymer ?
#
loop_
_entity_poly.entity_id
_entity_poly.type
_entity_poly.pdbx_seq_one_letter_code
_entity_poly.pdbx_strand_id
1 'polypeptide(L)'
;MNSENSASLSPGSLLGGRYVVQRVLGQGGFAITYLARDELERNLAVAVKEFFPEEIVKRGVGDRIALRGSDFADDFGYIRRQFLL
;
A
#
# COMPACT_ATOMS: atom_id res chain seq x y z
N MET A 1 22.38 -11.92 3.10
CA MET A 1 21.10 -12.65 2.98
C MET A 1 20.38 -12.45 4.31
N ASN A 2 19.32 -11.65 4.46
CA ASN A 2 18.17 -11.42 3.60
C ASN A 2 17.98 -9.94 3.29
N SER A 3 18.01 -9.59 2.00
CA SER A 3 17.42 -8.34 1.54
C SER A 3 15.89 -8.51 1.50
N GLU A 4 15.20 -7.40 1.79
CA GLU A 4 13.86 -7.04 1.30
C GLU A 4 12.66 -7.36 2.19
N ASN A 5 12.51 -6.57 3.25
CA ASN A 5 11.18 -6.19 3.72
C ASN A 5 10.61 -5.13 2.76
N SER A 6 10.30 -5.53 1.51
CA SER A 6 9.82 -4.60 0.48
C SER A 6 8.50 -3.96 0.94
N ALA A 7 8.47 -2.62 0.98
CA ALA A 7 7.26 -1.87 1.30
C ALA A 7 6.15 -2.12 0.26
N SER A 8 6.54 -2.41 -0.97
CA SER A 8 5.65 -2.52 -2.12
C SER A 8 5.10 -3.94 -2.32
N LEU A 9 3.85 -4.02 -2.79
CA LEU A 9 3.24 -5.26 -3.24
C LEU A 9 3.86 -5.76 -4.55
N SER A 10 4.06 -7.07 -4.64
CA SER A 10 4.51 -7.73 -5.86
C SER A 10 3.44 -7.66 -6.96
N PRO A 11 3.83 -7.65 -8.25
CA PRO A 11 2.89 -7.88 -9.35
C PRO A 11 2.06 -9.14 -9.13
N GLY A 12 0.76 -9.06 -9.41
CA GLY A 12 -0.22 -10.13 -9.16
C GLY A 12 -0.93 -10.05 -7.80
N SER A 13 -0.46 -9.21 -6.87
CA SER A 13 -1.12 -9.04 -5.56
C SER A 13 -2.52 -8.45 -5.72
N LEU A 14 -3.49 -8.98 -4.96
CA LEU A 14 -4.88 -8.51 -4.96
C LEU A 14 -5.10 -7.48 -3.85
N LEU A 15 -5.29 -6.23 -4.23
CA LEU A 15 -5.55 -5.12 -3.31
C LEU A 15 -7.05 -4.88 -3.17
N GLY A 16 -7.53 -4.82 -1.93
CA GLY A 16 -8.93 -4.54 -1.61
C GLY A 16 -9.93 -5.57 -2.17
N GLY A 17 -9.46 -6.76 -2.56
CA GLY A 17 -10.29 -7.79 -3.17
C GLY A 17 -10.73 -7.50 -4.62
N ARG A 18 -10.18 -6.47 -5.28
CA ARG A 18 -10.64 -5.99 -6.59
C ARG A 18 -9.52 -5.65 -7.57
N TYR A 19 -8.42 -5.10 -7.07
CA TYR A 19 -7.38 -4.53 -7.93
C TYR A 19 -6.15 -5.42 -7.99
N VAL A 20 -5.82 -5.95 -9.17
CA VAL A 20 -4.62 -6.79 -9.36
C VAL A 20 -3.43 -5.91 -9.73
N VAL A 21 -2.48 -5.79 -8.81
CA VAL A 21 -1.26 -4.99 -8.98
C VAL A 21 -0.47 -5.47 -10.20
N GLN A 22 -0.07 -4.52 -11.06
CA GLN A 22 0.81 -4.78 -12.21
C GLN A 22 2.24 -4.37 -11.91
N ARG A 23 2.43 -3.15 -11.40
CA ARG A 23 3.73 -2.59 -11.03
C ARG A 23 3.56 -1.35 -10.16
N VAL A 24 4.63 -0.94 -9.50
CA VAL A 24 4.74 0.36 -8.83
C VAL A 24 4.83 1.47 -9.90
N LEU A 25 4.03 2.52 -9.72
CA LEU A 25 4.11 3.79 -10.47
C LEU A 25 4.95 4.83 -9.71
N GLY A 26 4.90 4.82 -8.38
CA GLY A 26 5.71 5.68 -7.54
C GLY A 26 5.52 5.38 -6.06
N GLN A 27 6.51 5.73 -5.26
CA GLN A 27 6.47 5.66 -3.80
C GLN A 27 6.87 7.03 -3.24
N GLY A 28 6.05 7.58 -2.37
CA GLY A 28 6.36 8.75 -1.57
C GLY A 28 6.12 8.44 -0.08
N GLY A 29 6.49 9.38 0.80
CA GLY A 29 6.52 9.12 2.24
C GLY A 29 5.20 8.72 2.90
N PHE A 30 4.06 8.93 2.23
CA PHE A 30 2.72 8.61 2.75
C PHE A 30 1.95 7.54 1.96
N ALA A 31 2.40 7.20 0.75
CA ALA A 31 1.67 6.29 -0.11
C ALA A 31 2.53 5.64 -1.18
N ILE A 32 2.09 4.44 -1.57
CA ILE A 32 2.58 3.75 -2.75
C ILE A 32 1.48 3.83 -3.81
N THR A 33 1.85 4.24 -5.02
CA THR A 33 0.96 4.28 -6.17
C THR A 33 1.26 3.10 -7.07
N TYR A 34 0.26 2.29 -7.36
CA TYR A 34 0.34 1.12 -8.22
C TYR A 34 -0.41 1.35 -9.52
N LEU A 35 0.10 0.80 -10.61
CA LEU A 35 -0.72 0.46 -11.76
C LEU A 35 -1.40 -0.87 -11.42
N ALA A 36 -2.72 -0.92 -11.52
CA ALA A 36 -3.48 -2.15 -11.28
C ALA A 36 -4.51 -2.36 -12.38
N ARG A 37 -4.98 -3.61 -12.53
CA ARG A 37 -6.19 -3.92 -13.29
C ARG A 37 -7.38 -3.99 -12.34
N ASP A 38 -8.47 -3.34 -12.73
CA ASP A 38 -9.76 -3.50 -12.05
C ASP A 38 -10.50 -4.72 -12.61
N GLU A 39 -10.60 -5.78 -11.80
CA GLU A 39 -11.22 -7.04 -12.20
C GLU A 39 -12.74 -6.92 -12.40
N LEU A 40 -13.39 -5.90 -11.84
CA LEU A 40 -14.84 -5.68 -11.98
C LEU A 40 -15.18 -4.80 -13.19
N GLU A 41 -14.25 -3.95 -13.62
CA GLU A 41 -14.47 -2.97 -14.70
C GLU A 41 -13.72 -3.36 -15.96
N ARG A 42 -14.00 -4.56 -16.49
CA ARG A 42 -13.45 -5.06 -17.78
C ARG A 42 -11.92 -5.00 -17.88
N ASN A 43 -11.20 -5.23 -16.78
CA ASN A 43 -9.74 -5.16 -16.74
C ASN A 43 -9.16 -3.77 -17.05
N LEU A 44 -9.91 -2.69 -16.76
CA LEU A 44 -9.43 -1.33 -16.93
C LEU A 44 -8.15 -1.10 -16.12
N ALA A 45 -7.16 -0.47 -16.77
CA ALA A 45 -5.95 -0.02 -16.09
C ALA A 45 -6.25 1.20 -15.22
N VAL A 46 -5.98 1.10 -13.93
CA VAL A 46 -6.23 2.15 -12.93
C VAL A 46 -4.98 2.43 -12.11
N ALA A 47 -4.86 3.67 -11.62
CA ALA A 47 -3.88 4.01 -10.61
C ALA A 47 -4.50 3.83 -9.22
N VAL A 48 -3.89 2.99 -8.38
CA VAL A 48 -4.33 2.75 -7.00
C VAL A 48 -3.29 3.34 -6.05
N LYS A 49 -3.70 4.30 -5.21
CA LYS A 49 -2.85 4.80 -4.13
C LYS A 49 -3.16 4.01 -2.85
N GLU A 50 -2.22 3.21 -2.39
CA GLU A 50 -2.25 2.58 -1.07
C GLU A 50 -1.70 3.57 -0.04
N PHE A 51 -2.46 3.82 1.02
CA PHE A 51 -1.98 4.56 2.18
C PHE A 51 -0.88 3.76 2.89
N PHE A 52 0.35 4.24 2.84
CA PHE A 52 1.53 3.56 3.38
C PHE A 52 2.54 4.59 3.89
N PRO A 53 2.35 5.12 5.12
CA PRO A 53 3.30 6.05 5.70
C PRO A 53 4.55 5.32 6.22
N GLU A 54 5.58 5.25 5.38
CA GLU A 54 6.72 4.32 5.52
C GLU A 54 7.48 4.43 6.85
N GLU A 55 7.46 5.61 7.46
CA GLU A 55 8.08 5.92 8.75
C GLU A 55 7.39 5.22 9.93
N ILE A 56 6.09 4.96 9.83
CA ILE A 56 5.29 4.44 10.96
C ILE A 56 4.64 3.08 10.68
N VAL A 57 4.61 2.65 9.41
CA VAL A 57 4.13 1.32 9.03
C VAL A 57 5.19 0.48 8.32
N LYS A 58 4.97 -0.83 8.35
CA LYS A 58 5.73 -1.83 7.60
C LYS A 58 4.78 -2.82 6.94
N ARG A 59 5.28 -3.48 5.88
CA ARG A 59 4.63 -4.65 5.30
C ARG A 59 4.83 -5.84 6.25
N GLY A 60 3.74 -6.40 6.74
CA GLY A 60 3.68 -7.56 7.64
C GLY A 60 3.30 -8.84 6.92
N VAL A 61 2.93 -9.86 7.68
CA VAL A 61 2.56 -11.19 7.15
C VAL A 61 1.33 -11.09 6.25
N GLY A 62 1.38 -11.76 5.09
CA GLY A 62 0.28 -11.77 4.13
C GLY A 62 0.01 -10.40 3.51
N ASP A 63 1.06 -9.61 3.31
CA ASP A 63 1.02 -8.28 2.71
C ASP A 63 0.18 -7.22 3.45
N ARG A 64 -0.16 -7.48 4.71
CA ARG A 64 -0.93 -6.55 5.53
C ARG A 64 -0.06 -5.40 6.03
N ILE A 65 -0.67 -4.24 6.19
CA ILE A 65 -0.03 -3.10 6.86
C ILE A 65 -0.01 -3.37 8.36
N ALA A 66 1.16 -3.22 8.97
CA ALA A 66 1.35 -3.28 10.42
C ALA A 66 2.07 -2.02 10.90
N LEU A 67 1.70 -1.52 12.08
CA LEU A 67 2.46 -0.45 12.72
C LEU A 67 3.88 -0.94 13.06
N ARG A 68 4.86 -0.04 12.99
CA ARG A 68 6.23 -0.32 13.42
C ARG A 68 6.35 -0.38 14.95
N GLY A 69 5.48 0.33 15.66
CA GLY A 69 5.39 0.41 17.11
C GLY A 69 3.97 0.80 17.54
N SER A 70 3.60 0.49 18.78
CA SER A 70 2.26 0.76 19.34
C SER A 70 2.00 2.26 19.60
N ASP A 71 3.07 3.02 19.78
CA ASP A 71 3.11 4.47 19.97
C ASP A 71 2.65 5.26 18.73
N PHE A 72 2.72 4.67 17.52
CA PHE A 72 2.28 5.32 16.28
C PHE A 72 0.77 5.24 16.00
N ALA A 73 -0.05 4.72 16.92
CA ALA A 73 -1.48 4.54 16.67
C ALA A 73 -2.20 5.87 16.41
N ASP A 74 -1.88 6.90 17.20
CA ASP A 74 -2.49 8.23 17.07
C ASP A 74 -2.00 8.93 15.79
N ASP A 75 -0.70 8.85 15.50
CA ASP A 75 -0.08 9.37 14.28
C ASP A 75 -0.70 8.73 13.03
N PHE A 76 -0.90 7.42 13.05
CA PHE A 76 -1.54 6.69 11.96
C PHE A 76 -2.96 7.22 11.71
N GLY A 77 -3.74 7.46 12.77
CA GLY A 77 -5.07 8.04 12.66
C GLY A 77 -5.04 9.46 12.08
N TYR A 78 -4.11 10.29 12.54
CA TYR A 78 -3.95 11.66 12.07
C TYR A 78 -3.56 11.73 10.59
N ILE A 79 -2.51 11.02 10.19
CA ILE A 79 -1.99 11.03 8.82
C ILE A 79 -3.01 10.40 7.86
N ARG A 80 -3.70 9.32 8.28
CA ARG A 80 -4.75 8.69 7.47
C ARG A 80 -5.89 9.66 7.14
N ARG A 81 -6.28 10.51 8.09
CA ARG A 81 -7.27 11.56 7.81
C ARG A 81 -6.74 12.52 6.76
N GLN A 82 -5.51 13.03 6.91
CA GLN A 82 -4.91 13.94 5.92
C GLN A 82 -4.80 13.34 4.51
N PHE A 83 -4.55 12.04 4.40
CA PHE A 83 -4.43 11.36 3.12
C PHE A 83 -5.77 11.20 2.37
N LEU A 84 -6.89 11.19 3.09
CA LEU A 84 -8.23 10.96 2.55
C LEU A 84 -9.05 12.26 2.35
N LEU A 85 -8.46 13.41 2.69
CA LEU A 85 -9.02 14.74 2.42
C LEU A 85 -8.72 15.17 0.99
#